data_AF-A0A6N9P5D7-F1
#
_entry.id   AF-A0A6N9P5D7-F1
#
_cell.length_a   1.000
_cell.length_b   1.000
_cell.length_c   1.000
_cell.angle_alpha   90.00
_cell.angle_beta   90.00
_cell.angle_gamma   90.00
#
_symmetry.space_group_name_H-M   'P 1'
#
loop_
_entity.id
_entity.type
_entity.pdbx_description
1 polymer ?
#
loop_
_entity_poly.entity_id
_entity_poly.type
_entity_poly.pdbx_seq_one_letter_code
_entity_poly.pdbx_strand_id
1 'polypeptide(L)' 'MFGHISALEATVKWGIGILERWVQKLCEEGRILGVAKFSRMWLIPKDA' A
#
# COMPACT_ATOMS: atom_id res chain seq x y z
N MET A 1 -9.80 3.34 15.15
CA MET A 1 -9.92 4.10 13.89
C MET A 1 -9.07 3.42 12.81
N PHE A 2 -9.65 2.50 12.03
CA PHE A 2 -8.95 1.74 10.99
C PHE A 2 -8.75 2.61 9.74
N GLY A 3 -7.73 3.47 9.79
CA GLY A 3 -7.31 4.26 8.65
C GLY A 3 -6.53 3.39 7.67
N HIS A 4 -6.95 3.42 6.41
CA HIS A 4 -6.17 2.88 5.31
C HIS A 4 -5.50 4.07 4.62
N ILE A 5 -4.30 3.86 4.12
CA ILE A 5 -3.53 4.83 3.36
C ILE A 5 -3.48 4.37 1.90
N SER A 6 -3.33 5.34 0.99
CA SER A 6 -3.17 5.04 -0.43
C SER A 6 -1.76 4.50 -0.72
N ALA A 7 -1.57 3.93 -1.91
CA ALA A 7 -0.25 3.50 -2.35
C ALA A 7 0.80 4.61 -2.29
N LEU A 8 0.42 5.85 -2.62
CA LEU A 8 1.30 7.02 -2.55
C LEU A 8 1.61 7.43 -1.11
N GLU A 9 0.64 7.41 -0.22
CA GLU A 9 0.89 7.72 1.20
C GLU A 9 1.80 6.64 1.83
N ALA A 10 1.67 5.38 1.39
CA ALA A 10 2.56 4.31 1.80
C ALA A 10 4.01 4.50 1.31
N THR A 11 4.24 5.08 0.13
CA THR A 11 5.61 5.38 -0.35
C THR A 11 6.29 6.43 0.54
N VAL A 12 5.55 7.47 0.94
CA VAL A 12 6.04 8.50 1.85
C VAL A 12 6.31 7.92 3.24
N LYS A 13 5.39 7.09 3.75
CA LYS A 13 5.54 6.46 5.07
C LYS A 13 6.73 5.50 5.15
N TRP A 14 6.95 4.68 4.12
CA TRP A 14 8.06 3.72 4.13
C TRP A 14 9.43 4.36 3.86
N GLY A 15 9.49 5.68 3.60
CA GLY A 15 10.73 6.47 3.61
C GLY A 15 11.77 6.05 2.58
N ILE A 16 11.42 5.15 1.67
CA ILE A 16 12.31 4.54 0.68
C ILE A 16 11.61 4.75 -0.66
N GLY A 17 12.38 5.09 -1.71
CA GLY A 17 11.90 5.32 -3.08
C GLY A 17 11.27 4.12 -3.79
N ILE A 18 10.45 3.34 -3.10
CA ILE A 18 9.50 2.38 -3.63
C ILE A 18 8.49 3.22 -4.41
N LEU A 19 8.69 3.33 -5.73
CA LEU A 19 7.71 4.01 -6.57
C LEU A 19 6.33 3.36 -6.40
N GLU A 20 5.27 4.10 -6.67
CA GLU A 20 3.89 3.61 -6.59
C GLU A 20 3.68 2.29 -7.36
N ARG A 21 4.35 2.13 -8.51
CA ARG A 21 4.40 0.86 -9.30
C ARG A 21 4.97 -0.34 -8.54
N TRP A 22 5.95 -0.13 -7.68
CA TRP A 22 6.51 -1.17 -6.83
C TRP A 22 5.58 -1.48 -5.66
N VAL A 23 4.90 -0.49 -5.09
CA VAL A 23 3.83 -0.71 -4.10
C VAL A 23 2.73 -1.58 -4.69
N GLN A 24 2.26 -1.27 -5.91
CA GLN A 24 1.25 -2.09 -6.59
C GLN A 24 1.73 -3.54 -6.76
N LYS A 25 2.98 -3.76 -7.23
CA LYS A 25 3.56 -5.11 -7.29
C LYS A 25 3.63 -5.81 -5.94
N LEU A 26 4.03 -5.13 -4.87
CA LEU A 26 4.09 -5.70 -3.52
C LEU A 26 2.70 -6.09 -3.00
N CYS A 27 1.69 -5.29 -3.34
CA CYS A 27 0.30 -5.58 -3.02
C CYS A 27 -0.21 -6.79 -3.83
N GLU A 28 0.13 -6.89 -5.11
CA GLU A 28 -0.19 -8.04 -5.96
C GLU A 28 0.53 -9.32 -5.52
N GLU A 29 1.79 -9.24 -5.10
CA GLU A 29 2.55 -10.35 -4.54
C GLU A 29 2.08 -10.75 -3.13
N GLY A 30 1.14 -10.00 -2.52
CA GLY A 30 0.61 -10.29 -1.19
C GLY A 30 1.65 -10.16 -0.07
N ARG A 31 2.72 -9.40 -0.30
CA ARG A 31 3.79 -9.17 0.71
C ARG A 31 3.34 -8.25 1.84
N ILE A 32 2.29 -7.45 1.62
CA ILE A 32 1.74 -6.51 2.59
C ILE A 32 0.49 -7.14 3.22
N LEU A 33 0.57 -7.45 4.52
CA LEU A 33 -0.53 -8.04 5.27
C LEU A 33 -1.66 -7.03 5.45
N GLY A 34 -2.90 -7.48 5.18
CA GLY A 34 -4.09 -6.65 5.34
C GLY A 34 -4.34 -5.66 4.20
N VAL A 35 -3.61 -5.77 3.08
CA VAL A 35 -3.92 -4.99 1.88
C VAL A 35 -5.21 -5.47 1.24
N ALA A 36 -6.08 -4.55 0.85
CA ALA A 36 -7.32 -4.85 0.13
C ALA A 36 -7.33 -4.12 -1.21
N LYS A 37 -7.71 -4.83 -2.28
CA LYS A 37 -7.92 -4.23 -3.59
C LYS A 37 -9.37 -3.76 -3.70
N PHE A 38 -9.58 -2.45 -3.81
CA PHE A 38 -10.91 -1.89 -4.04
C PHE A 38 -10.96 -1.25 -5.43
N SER A 39 -11.65 -1.92 -6.35
CA SER A 39 -11.71 -1.53 -7.76
C SER A 39 -10.30 -1.40 -8.39
N ARG A 40 -9.80 -0.17 -8.59
CA ARG A 40 -8.48 0.12 -9.17
C ARG A 40 -7.48 0.68 -8.15
N MET A 41 -7.85 0.77 -6.88
CA MET A 41 -6.99 1.29 -5.82
C MET A 41 -6.65 0.22 -4.80
N TRP A 42 -5.46 0.37 -4.21
CA TRP A 42 -5.01 -0.44 -3.09
C TRP A 42 -5.27 0.30 -1.79
N LEU A 43 -5.98 -0.36 -0.89
CA LEU A 43 -6.16 0.07 0.49
C LEU A 43 -5.07 -0.61 1.31
N ILE A 44 -4.07 0.17 1.70
CA ILE A 44 -2.95 -0.31 2.50
C ILE A 44 -3.25 0.05 3.94
N PRO A 45 -3.23 -0.90 4.88
CA PRO A 45 -3.45 -0.56 6.27
C PRO A 45 -2.31 0.33 6.75
N LYS A 46 -2.63 1.40 7.48
CA LYS A 46 -1.61 2.31 8.02
C LYS A 46 -0.70 1.70 9.08
N ASP A 47 -0.90 0.44 9.43
CA ASP A 47 -0.03 -0.34 10.32
C ASP A 47 1.01 -1.18 9.56
N ALA A 48 0.92 -1.24 8.21
CA ALA A 48 1.89 -1.89 7.34
C ALA A 48 3.16 -1.08 7.10
#